data_AF-A0A820FMD9-F1
#
_entry.id   AF-A0A820FMD9-F1
#
_cell.length_a   1.000
_cell.length_b   1.000
_cell.length_c   1.000
_cell.angle_alpha   90.00
_cell.angle_beta   90.00
_cell.angle_gamma   90.00
#
_symmetry.space_group_name_H-M   'P 1'
#
loop_
_entity.id
_entity.type
_entity.pdbx_description
1 polymer ?
#
loop_
_entity_poly.entity_id
_entity_poly.type
_entity_poly.pdbx_seq_one_letter_code
_entity_poly.pdbx_strand_id
1 'polypeptide(L)'
;LPMGNVLSPLLADLYMHEFINNKLHKIKDKLFRYVDDLFIITKMSKTELESYVESLNLNRTNKKFTCEYEENKQINFLDTTITKNLNEYKLDIKWFRKPTASDRFLNFHSSHHHSIKLNIIKNMTERMINTTRNRLKCNKKNVYKIRLS
;
A
#
# COMPACT_ATOMS: atom_id res chain seq x y z
N LEU A 1 -12.42 -0.03 15.80
CA LEU A 1 -11.53 -0.01 16.99
C LEU A 1 -11.07 1.42 17.17
N PRO A 2 -11.18 2.01 18.37
CA PRO A 2 -10.72 3.38 18.61
C PRO A 2 -9.18 3.44 18.48
N MET A 3 -8.66 4.38 17.70
CA MET A 3 -7.23 4.54 17.41
C MET A 3 -6.37 4.95 18.62
N GLY A 4 -6.97 5.19 19.79
CA GLY A 4 -6.27 5.65 21.00
C GLY A 4 -6.03 4.60 22.09
N ASN A 5 -6.53 3.37 21.93
CA ASN A 5 -6.29 2.31 22.91
C ASN A 5 -5.02 1.52 22.54
N VAL A 6 -4.12 1.32 23.49
CA VAL A 6 -2.84 0.60 23.34
C VAL A 6 -3.02 -0.82 22.80
N LEU A 7 -4.17 -1.47 23.09
CA LEU A 7 -4.50 -2.81 22.60
C LEU A 7 -5.13 -2.83 21.20
N SER A 8 -5.64 -1.70 20.71
CA SER A 8 -6.32 -1.63 19.41
C SER A 8 -5.41 -2.04 18.23
N PRO A 9 -4.14 -1.59 18.15
CA PRO A 9 -3.23 -2.00 17.08
C PRO A 9 -2.98 -3.51 17.08
N LEU A 10 -2.77 -4.10 18.26
CA LEU A 10 -2.52 -5.54 18.40
C LEU A 10 -3.72 -6.37 17.94
N LEU A 11 -4.93 -5.98 18.35
CA LEU A 11 -6.17 -6.64 17.93
C LEU A 11 -6.42 -6.50 16.42
N ALA A 12 -6.12 -5.33 15.85
CA ALA A 12 -6.21 -5.11 14.42
C ALA A 12 -5.21 -5.99 13.66
N ASP A 13 -3.97 -6.09 14.15
CA ASP A 13 -2.94 -6.94 13.55
C ASP A 13 -3.29 -8.43 13.62
N LEU A 14 -3.83 -8.89 14.74
CA LEU A 14 -4.30 -10.27 14.93
C LEU A 14 -5.42 -10.60 13.93
N TYR A 15 -6.45 -9.76 13.86
CA TYR A 15 -7.56 -9.92 12.94
C TYR A 15 -7.07 -9.97 11.48
N MET A 16 -6.20 -9.04 11.09
CA MET A 16 -5.66 -9.00 9.74
C MET A 16 -4.77 -10.22 9.44
N HIS A 17 -4.04 -10.73 10.43
CA HIS A 17 -3.22 -11.93 10.28
C HIS A 17 -4.07 -13.16 10.05
N GLU A 18 -5.09 -13.38 10.88
CA GLU A 18 -6.03 -14.48 10.74
C GLU A 18 -6.76 -14.42 9.40
N PHE A 19 -7.20 -13.23 8.99
CA PHE A 19 -7.80 -12.99 7.69
C PHE A 19 -6.88 -13.36 6.53
N ILE A 20 -5.61 -12.93 6.58
CA ILE A 20 -4.64 -13.26 5.53
C ILE A 20 -4.41 -14.77 5.42
N ASN A 21 -4.34 -15.46 6.55
CA ASN A 21 -4.07 -16.91 6.56
C ASN A 21 -5.29 -17.72 6.12
N ASN A 22 -6.47 -17.38 6.63
CA ASN A 22 -7.69 -18.16 6.39
C ASN A 22 -8.30 -17.87 5.01
N LYS A 23 -8.21 -16.62 4.54
CA LYS A 23 -8.89 -16.17 3.32
C LYS A 23 -7.89 -15.96 2.16
N LEU A 24 -6.83 -15.19 2.36
CA LEU A 24 -5.94 -14.80 1.24
C LEU A 24 -4.82 -15.78 0.89
N HIS A 25 -4.51 -16.76 1.74
CA HIS A 25 -3.35 -17.64 1.53
C HIS A 25 -3.41 -18.40 0.20
N LYS A 26 -4.61 -18.75 -0.27
CA LYS A 26 -4.79 -19.54 -1.50
C LYS A 26 -4.65 -18.73 -2.79
N ILE A 27 -4.79 -17.41 -2.72
CA ILE A 27 -4.93 -16.55 -3.91
C ILE A 27 -3.69 -15.68 -4.15
N LYS A 28 -2.88 -15.45 -3.12
CA LYS A 28 -1.72 -14.54 -3.19
C LYS A 28 -0.46 -15.24 -3.74
N ASP A 29 0.17 -14.65 -4.74
CA ASP A 29 1.57 -14.96 -5.10
C ASP A 29 2.54 -14.12 -4.28
N LYS A 30 2.22 -12.83 -4.11
CA LYS A 30 2.89 -11.92 -3.17
C LYS A 30 1.84 -11.06 -2.48
N LEU A 31 2.07 -10.76 -1.22
CA LEU A 31 1.21 -9.91 -0.41
C LEU A 31 2.08 -8.99 0.44
N PHE A 32 1.74 -7.71 0.39
CA PHE A 32 2.33 -6.68 1.23
C PHE A 32 1.19 -6.08 2.06
N ARG A 33 1.44 -5.89 3.36
CA ARG A 33 0.45 -5.35 4.31
C ARG A 33 1.03 -4.14 5.00
N TYR A 34 0.23 -3.09 5.12
CA TYR A 34 0.47 -1.97 6.01
C TYR A 34 -0.81 -1.66 6.79
N VAL A 35 -0.86 -2.09 8.06
CA VAL A 35 -2.04 -1.97 8.94
C VAL A 35 -3.29 -2.57 8.26
N ASP A 36 -4.20 -1.74 7.77
CA ASP A 36 -5.46 -2.07 7.10
C ASP A 36 -5.36 -2.13 5.56
N ASP A 37 -4.28 -1.61 4.97
CA ASP A 37 -4.03 -1.60 3.53
C ASP A 37 -3.26 -2.85 3.09
N LEU A 38 -3.82 -3.59 2.14
CA LEU A 38 -3.22 -4.75 1.49
C LEU A 38 -2.88 -4.44 0.03
N PHE A 39 -1.73 -4.94 -0.40
CA PHE A 39 -1.32 -4.97 -1.79
C PHE A 39 -1.00 -6.40 -2.19
N ILE A 40 -1.73 -6.92 -3.19
CA ILE A 40 -1.73 -8.32 -3.57
C ILE A 40 -1.34 -8.44 -5.04
N ILE A 41 -0.45 -9.37 -5.32
CA ILE A 41 -0.11 -9.81 -6.66
C ILE A 41 -0.67 -11.22 -6.81
N THR A 42 -1.50 -11.44 -7.83
CA THR A 42 -2.18 -12.73 -8.08
C THR A 42 -2.37 -12.97 -9.57
N LYS A 43 -2.63 -14.22 -9.95
CA LYS A 43 -3.01 -14.60 -11.32
C LYS A 43 -4.52 -14.45 -11.59
N MET A 44 -5.30 -14.25 -10.54
CA MET A 44 -6.76 -14.10 -10.61
C MET A 44 -7.14 -12.95 -11.55
N SER A 45 -8.24 -13.12 -12.29
CA SER A 45 -8.80 -12.06 -13.12
C SER A 45 -9.52 -11.01 -12.28
N LYS A 46 -9.83 -9.84 -12.88
CA LYS A 46 -10.55 -8.77 -12.18
C LYS A 46 -11.91 -9.25 -11.65
N THR A 47 -12.67 -9.97 -12.48
CA THR A 47 -14.01 -10.46 -12.14
C THR A 47 -13.98 -11.52 -11.04
N GLU A 48 -13.02 -12.45 -11.10
CA GLU A 48 -12.82 -13.44 -10.03
C GLU A 48 -12.48 -12.77 -8.70
N LEU A 49 -11.68 -11.70 -8.72
CA LEU A 49 -11.35 -10.94 -7.51
C LEU A 49 -12.57 -10.17 -6.98
N GLU A 50 -13.38 -9.58 -7.86
CA GLU A 50 -14.63 -8.91 -7.51
C GLU A 50 -15.59 -9.86 -6.79
N SER A 51 -15.88 -11.02 -7.39
CA SER A 51 -16.72 -12.04 -6.77
C SER A 51 -16.14 -12.55 -5.45
N TYR A 52 -14.81 -12.65 -5.37
CA TYR A 52 -14.14 -13.01 -4.12
C TYR A 52 -14.33 -11.94 -3.04
N VAL A 53 -14.11 -10.66 -3.33
CA VAL A 53 -14.32 -9.55 -2.39
C VAL A 53 -15.79 -9.45 -1.97
N GLU A 54 -16.72 -9.68 -2.90
CA GLU A 54 -18.15 -9.73 -2.60
C GLU A 54 -18.49 -10.88 -1.64
N SER A 55 -17.91 -12.07 -1.86
CA SER A 55 -18.03 -13.20 -0.93
C SER A 55 -17.48 -12.90 0.47
N LEU A 56 -16.46 -12.03 0.57
CA LEU A 56 -15.91 -11.59 1.85
C LEU A 56 -16.85 -10.60 2.56
N ASN A 57 -17.50 -9.72 1.79
CA ASN A 57 -18.45 -8.71 2.28
C ASN A 57 -19.84 -9.27 2.62
N LEU A 58 -20.16 -10.49 2.18
CA LEU A 58 -21.40 -11.20 2.54
C LEU A 58 -21.47 -11.55 4.04
N ASN A 59 -20.33 -11.70 4.71
CA ASN A 59 -20.31 -11.86 6.16
C ASN A 59 -20.72 -10.55 6.83
N ARG A 60 -21.78 -10.61 7.67
CA ARG A 60 -22.43 -9.49 8.39
C ARG A 60 -21.56 -8.81 9.46
N THR A 61 -20.28 -8.61 9.19
CA THR A 61 -19.44 -7.70 9.95
C THR A 61 -19.62 -6.29 9.41
N ASN A 62 -19.72 -5.28 10.29
CA ASN A 62 -19.82 -3.85 9.91
C ASN A 62 -18.60 -3.29 9.14
N LYS A 63 -17.64 -4.14 8.74
CA LYS A 63 -16.45 -3.74 7.99
C LYS A 63 -16.56 -4.23 6.56
N LYS A 64 -16.33 -3.34 5.60
CA LYS A 64 -16.43 -3.65 4.17
C LYS A 64 -15.05 -3.61 3.55
N PHE A 65 -14.72 -4.62 2.76
CA PHE A 65 -13.55 -4.62 1.90
C PHE A 65 -13.85 -3.81 0.65
N THR A 66 -12.95 -2.89 0.34
CA THR A 66 -12.91 -2.17 -0.92
C THR A 66 -11.67 -2.62 -1.70
N CYS A 67 -11.79 -2.72 -3.01
CA CYS A 67 -10.72 -3.12 -3.89
C CYS A 67 -10.47 -2.03 -4.93
N GLU A 68 -9.20 -1.67 -5.08
CA GLU A 68 -8.70 -0.75 -6.08
C GLU A 68 -7.92 -1.56 -7.13
N TYR A 69 -8.16 -1.22 -8.40
CA TYR A 69 -7.57 -1.90 -9.54
C TYR A 69 -6.44 -1.06 -10.14
N GLU A 70 -5.57 -1.71 -10.90
CA GLU A 70 -4.62 -0.97 -11.73
C GLU A 70 -5.38 -0.17 -12.81
N GLU A 71 -5.10 1.13 -12.89
CA GLU A 71 -5.57 2.03 -13.95
C GLU A 71 -4.37 2.47 -14.76
N ASN A 72 -4.45 2.38 -16.09
CA ASN A 72 -3.33 2.72 -16.98
C ASN A 72 -2.02 2.00 -16.60
N LYS A 73 -2.11 0.74 -16.13
CA LYS A 73 -0.98 -0.08 -15.65
C LYS A 73 -0.27 0.51 -14.44
N GLN A 74 -0.96 1.36 -13.67
CA GLN A 74 -0.45 1.99 -12.47
C GLN A 74 -1.41 1.77 -11.31
N ILE A 75 -0.86 1.66 -10.11
CA ILE A 75 -1.63 1.57 -8.88
C ILE A 75 -0.86 2.23 -7.75
N ASN A 76 -1.56 2.99 -6.91
CA ASN A 76 -0.96 3.69 -5.79
C ASN A 76 -1.05 2.84 -4.53
N PHE A 77 0.07 2.72 -3.81
CA PHE A 77 0.15 2.03 -2.53
C PHE A 77 1.01 2.86 -1.56
N LEU A 78 0.41 3.33 -0.46
CA LEU A 78 1.05 4.27 0.48
C LEU A 78 1.60 5.50 -0.24
N ASP A 79 2.88 5.81 -0.03
CA ASP A 79 3.62 6.90 -0.67
C ASP A 79 4.34 6.44 -1.94
N THR A 80 3.81 5.44 -2.64
CA THR A 80 4.39 4.89 -3.86
C THR A 80 3.37 4.69 -4.97
N THR A 81 3.80 4.91 -6.22
CA THR A 81 3.09 4.53 -7.43
C THR A 81 3.83 3.35 -8.04
N ILE A 82 3.11 2.27 -8.27
CA ILE A 82 3.64 1.04 -8.81
C ILE A 82 3.17 0.97 -10.26
N THR A 83 4.13 1.00 -11.20
CA THR A 83 3.87 0.93 -12.64
C THR A 83 4.29 -0.43 -13.18
N LYS A 84 3.41 -1.08 -13.93
CA LYS A 84 3.67 -2.36 -14.57
C LYS A 84 4.35 -2.15 -15.93
N ASN A 85 5.61 -2.54 -15.99
CA ASN A 85 6.42 -2.53 -17.20
C ASN A 85 6.30 -3.87 -17.91
N LEU A 86 5.50 -3.89 -18.98
CA LEU A 86 5.19 -5.12 -19.74
C LEU A 86 6.38 -5.64 -20.54
N ASN A 87 7.31 -4.75 -20.95
CA ASN A 87 8.45 -5.13 -21.78
C ASN A 87 9.50 -5.91 -20.98
N GLU A 88 9.70 -5.53 -19.71
CA GLU A 88 10.70 -6.16 -18.83
C GLU A 88 10.10 -7.15 -17.82
N TYR A 89 8.78 -7.33 -17.78
CA TYR A 89 8.08 -8.10 -16.74
C TYR A 89 8.46 -7.67 -15.31
N LYS A 90 8.56 -6.35 -15.10
CA LYS A 90 8.93 -5.72 -13.83
C LYS A 90 7.87 -4.73 -13.37
N LEU A 91 7.80 -4.54 -12.06
CA LEU A 91 7.09 -3.43 -11.43
C LEU A 91 8.13 -2.37 -11.09
N ASP A 92 7.96 -1.20 -11.69
CA ASP A 92 8.72 -0.01 -11.38
C ASP A 92 8.00 0.73 -10.25
N ILE A 93 8.72 1.01 -9.18
CA ILE A 93 8.18 1.72 -8.01
C ILE A 93 8.69 3.15 -8.10
N LYS A 94 7.78 4.12 -8.01
CA LYS A 94 8.10 5.54 -7.93
C LYS A 94 7.53 6.10 -6.64
N TRP A 95 8.19 7.12 -6.10
CA TRP A 95 7.64 7.85 -4.98
C TRP A 95 6.40 8.65 -5.42
N PHE A 96 5.32 8.52 -4.66
CA PHE A 96 4.03 9.17 -4.90
C PHE A 96 3.78 10.23 -3.83
N ARG A 97 3.31 11.40 -4.27
CA ARG A 97 2.71 12.42 -3.40
C ARG A 97 1.27 12.61 -3.77
N LYS A 98 0.41 12.69 -2.75
CA LYS A 98 -0.99 13.07 -2.94
C LYS A 98 -1.06 14.46 -3.60
N PRO A 99 -2.01 14.72 -4.51
CA PRO A 99 -2.19 16.04 -5.10
C PRO A 99 -2.44 17.15 -4.07
N THR A 100 -2.98 16.78 -2.90
CA THR A 100 -3.25 17.69 -1.78
C THR A 100 -2.04 17.92 -0.87
N ALA A 101 -0.88 17.32 -1.15
CA ALA A 101 0.33 17.57 -0.39
C ALA A 101 0.76 19.02 -0.60
N SER A 102 0.81 19.79 0.49
CA SER A 102 1.09 21.23 0.45
C SER A 102 2.54 21.58 0.12
N ASP A 103 3.43 20.59 -0.05
CA ASP A 103 4.88 20.74 -0.27
C ASP A 103 5.62 21.71 0.69
N ARG A 104 4.99 22.03 1.83
CA ARG A 104 5.55 22.93 2.83
C ARG A 104 6.63 22.22 3.64
N PHE A 105 7.83 22.80 3.61
CA PHE A 105 8.92 22.42 4.49
C PHE A 105 9.03 23.36 5.68
N LEU A 106 9.88 22.96 6.63
CA LEU A 106 10.28 23.82 7.74
C LEU A 106 10.94 25.08 7.21
N ASN A 107 10.48 26.25 7.66
CA ASN A 107 11.09 27.52 7.30
C ASN A 107 12.57 27.53 7.69
N PHE A 108 13.45 27.88 6.75
CA PHE A 108 14.90 27.94 7.00
C PHE A 108 15.27 28.95 8.11
N HIS A 109 14.49 30.02 8.27
CA HIS A 109 14.72 31.05 9.30
C HIS A 109 14.04 30.77 10.64
N SER A 110 13.37 29.62 10.80
CA SER A 110 12.81 29.21 12.09
C SER A 110 13.91 29.01 13.14
N SER A 111 13.56 29.14 14.42
CA SER A 111 14.49 28.93 15.55
C SER A 111 14.90 27.47 15.77
N HIS A 112 14.58 26.56 14.84
CA HIS A 112 15.03 25.17 14.90
C HIS A 112 16.53 25.05 14.59
N HIS A 113 17.18 24.11 15.28
CA HIS A 113 18.60 23.83 15.11
C HIS A 113 18.94 23.46 13.65
N HIS A 114 20.11 23.88 13.18
CA HIS A 114 20.54 23.70 11.79
C HIS A 114 20.52 22.22 11.36
N SER A 115 20.89 21.31 12.26
CA SER A 115 20.85 19.87 11.98
C SER A 115 19.45 19.35 11.63
N ILE A 116 18.38 19.92 12.21
CA ILE A 116 17.01 19.50 11.94
C ILE A 116 16.63 19.86 10.49
N LYS A 117 16.97 21.08 10.07
CA LYS A 117 16.70 21.57 8.70
C LYS A 117 17.42 20.72 7.65
N LEU A 118 18.70 20.41 7.88
CA LEU A 118 19.47 19.53 7.01
C LEU A 118 18.91 18.10 6.99
N ASN A 119 18.56 17.56 8.15
CA ASN A 119 18.03 16.21 8.26
C ASN A 119 16.69 16.05 7.54
N ILE A 120 15.82 17.06 7.51
CA ILE A 120 14.56 16.99 6.75
C ILE A 120 14.85 16.77 5.26
N ILE A 121 15.76 17.56 4.68
CA ILE A 121 16.12 17.43 3.27
C ILE A 121 16.77 16.07 3.02
N LYS A 122 17.78 15.71 3.83
CA LYS A 122 18.52 14.45 3.70
C LYS A 122 17.59 13.23 3.73
N ASN A 123 16.73 13.11 4.75
CA ASN A 123 15.81 11.98 4.89
C ASN A 123 14.83 11.90 3.71
N MET A 124 14.37 13.05 3.21
CA MET A 124 13.46 13.08 2.08
C MET A 124 14.14 12.62 0.79
N THR A 125 15.35 13.12 0.51
CA THR A 125 16.13 12.71 -0.67
C THR A 125 16.46 11.22 -0.61
N GLU A 126 16.92 10.73 0.54
CA GLU A 126 17.19 9.30 0.75
C GLU A 126 15.94 8.45 0.53
N ARG A 127 14.80 8.88 1.06
CA ARG A 127 13.51 8.19 0.86
C ARG A 127 13.12 8.13 -0.61
N MET A 128 13.22 9.24 -1.35
CA MET A 128 12.91 9.29 -2.79
C MET A 128 13.79 8.32 -3.58
N ILE A 129 15.09 8.33 -3.30
CA ILE A 129 16.07 7.48 -3.97
C ILE A 129 15.81 6.00 -3.66
N ASN A 130 15.66 5.65 -2.38
CA ASN A 130 15.45 4.26 -1.94
C ASN A 130 14.13 3.69 -2.47
N THR A 131 13.10 4.52 -2.54
CA THR A 131 11.80 4.12 -3.11
C THR A 131 11.90 3.85 -4.60
N THR A 132 12.60 4.72 -5.35
CA THR A 132 12.65 4.65 -6.82
C THR A 132 13.61 3.57 -7.34
N ARG A 133 14.62 3.20 -6.55
CA ARG A 133 15.59 2.17 -6.93
C ARG A 133 15.03 0.74 -6.92
N ASN A 134 13.98 0.48 -6.13
CA ASN A 134 13.46 -0.87 -5.97
C ASN A 134 12.60 -1.28 -7.17
N ARG A 135 13.03 -2.36 -7.85
CA ARG A 135 12.26 -3.01 -8.91
C ARG A 135 11.84 -4.40 -8.46
N LEU A 136 10.54 -4.68 -8.51
CA LEU A 136 10.02 -6.02 -8.19
C LEU A 136 9.80 -6.79 -9.50
N LYS A 137 10.31 -8.03 -9.57
CA LYS A 137 9.96 -8.93 -10.68
C LYS A 137 8.48 -9.33 -10.58
N CYS A 138 7.74 -9.20 -11.67
CA CYS A 138 6.33 -9.58 -11.77
C CYS A 138 6.06 -10.29 -13.12
N ASN A 139 5.94 -11.61 -13.06
CA ASN A 139 5.63 -12.44 -14.24
C ASN A 139 4.13 -12.39 -14.50
N LYS A 140 3.67 -11.87 -15.67
CA LYS A 140 2.27 -11.93 -16.21
C LYS A 140 1.12 -11.99 -15.18
N LYS A 141 1.28 -11.36 -14.02
CA LYS A 141 0.34 -11.41 -12.89
C LYS A 141 -0.38 -10.08 -12.81
N ASN A 142 -1.58 -10.13 -12.29
CA ASN A 142 -2.38 -8.96 -12.00
C ASN A 142 -2.03 -8.44 -10.61
N VAL A 143 -2.22 -7.14 -10.44
CA VAL A 143 -1.83 -6.40 -9.24
C VAL A 143 -3.05 -5.67 -8.74
N TYR A 144 -3.34 -5.82 -7.45
CA TYR A 144 -4.55 -5.30 -6.84
C TYR A 144 -4.23 -4.73 -5.46
N LYS A 145 -4.98 -3.72 -5.07
CA LYS A 145 -4.97 -3.19 -3.71
C LYS A 145 -6.32 -3.48 -3.08
N ILE A 146 -6.29 -4.01 -1.86
CA ILE A 146 -7.47 -4.27 -1.05
C ILE A 146 -7.34 -3.47 0.22
N ARG A 147 -8.39 -2.74 0.58
CA ARG A 147 -8.45 -1.95 1.80
C ARG A 147 -9.63 -2.42 2.64
N LEU A 148 -9.41 -2.55 3.94
CA LEU A 148 -10.49 -2.73 4.90
C LEU A 148 -11.04 -1.35 5.29
N SER A 149 -12.31 -1.08 4.99
CA SER A 149 -13.03 0.15 5.38
C SER A 149 -13.89 -0.07 6.62
#